data_AF-F5YH67-F1
#
_entry.id   AF-F5YH67-F1
#
_cell.length_a   1.000
_cell.length_b   1.000
_cell.length_c   1.000
_cell.angle_alpha   90.00
_cell.angle_beta   90.00
_cell.angle_gamma   90.00
#
_symmetry.space_group_name_H-M   'P 1'
#
loop_
_entity.id
_entity.type
_entity.pdbx_description
1 polymer ?
#
loop_
_entity_poly.entity_id
_entity_poly.type
_entity_poly.pdbx_seq_one_letter_code
_entity_poly.pdbx_strand_id
1 'polypeptide(L)'
;MRKCPARGSITRLLAASLIAAALLATGCENATEDPTPGPLSVDTSGLISGITQAKELRDATEVSTNGADVHTSQKWVTQAVKTAFTTAITAAQTAADKSDATQAEIDAALAALNTAKTTFTDALRDGTSVANKTALNRAITEAQELLDNTAVSADGADLLTSEKWVSQAAQTALTNAIATAQTTAGTQDATQAAVDEARTALNTAISVFINAIENGTGAKAALLSAITAAEKTPENILVSIDGADVLVSEKWVTQAALTTFTTAISAAQTVADKSGALQAEFDAALAALNTAKTTFTTAAQAGTGAKAALLSAIAEAEGLQASTKVSTDGMDVLTSQKWALQAAKTAFDSAITTAKTAAETSGALQKAFDDALTALNTAKTTFTSASSAGSLADKAALRRAITEAQGLLTNTEVSTDGTEVSIYKKWVNSQTYKDDLSDAIVLAQAVVDVTDITQPQTDVDNAKIALTTAINVFKGASKYGFNSTTGSVKDITITLYHGAEALSESPTVNIVTRLSHYTVSIGSGWTDIAWYLNNSTKLASTDLVLGLPTSGGNNSYLTLTVEAKKDGLLCTGNWIFKLQN
;
A
#
# COMPACT_ATOMS: atom_id res chain seq x y z
N MET A 1 63.04 3.80 -4.64
CA MET A 1 64.16 4.72 -4.93
C MET A 1 64.58 5.39 -3.63
N ARG A 2 65.89 5.38 -3.38
CA ARG A 2 66.74 6.24 -2.52
C ARG A 2 66.17 6.86 -1.21
N LYS A 3 66.86 6.46 -0.12
CA LYS A 3 67.04 7.11 1.19
C LYS A 3 67.13 8.64 1.14
N CYS A 4 66.45 9.31 2.09
CA CYS A 4 66.98 10.41 2.92
C CYS A 4 65.93 10.85 3.97
N PRO A 5 66.23 10.86 5.29
CA PRO A 5 65.54 11.71 6.24
C PRO A 5 66.42 12.91 6.61
N ALA A 6 65.84 14.10 6.75
CA ALA A 6 66.54 15.33 7.11
C ALA A 6 65.84 16.04 8.28
N ARG A 7 66.66 16.37 9.30
CA ARG A 7 66.54 17.45 10.32
C ARG A 7 65.27 17.44 11.19
N GLY A 8 65.28 17.14 12.49
CA GLY A 8 66.32 17.34 13.51
C GLY A 8 66.27 18.76 14.06
N SER A 9 65.31 19.05 14.96
CA SER A 9 65.20 20.32 15.68
C SER A 9 65.51 20.13 17.17
N ILE A 10 66.77 20.43 17.50
CA ILE A 10 67.30 21.08 18.70
C ILE A 10 66.52 20.86 20.01
N THR A 11 66.94 19.84 20.78
CA THR A 11 66.74 19.79 22.23
C THR A 11 68.08 20.15 22.88
N ARG A 12 68.16 21.30 23.56
CA ARG A 12 69.30 21.66 24.41
C ARG A 12 69.21 20.86 25.71
N LEU A 13 70.01 19.80 25.80
CA LEU A 13 70.28 19.08 27.03
C LEU A 13 71.64 19.57 27.57
N LEU A 14 71.63 20.32 28.67
CA LEU A 14 72.85 20.65 29.42
C LEU A 14 72.88 19.72 30.63
N ALA A 15 73.64 18.63 30.52
CA ALA A 15 74.01 17.77 31.63
C ALA A 15 75.53 17.60 31.66
N ALA A 16 76.09 18.02 32.81
CA ALA A 16 77.28 17.56 33.51
C ALA A 16 78.41 16.85 32.73
N SER A 17 79.63 17.38 32.91
CA SER A 17 80.83 16.57 33.04
C SER A 17 81.77 17.20 34.07
N LEU A 18 81.79 16.58 35.25
CA LEU A 18 82.94 16.55 36.16
C LEU A 18 83.81 15.37 35.73
N ILE A 19 85.13 15.52 35.63
CA ILE A 19 86.15 14.53 36.04
C ILE A 19 87.54 15.20 36.09
N ALA A 20 88.32 14.64 37.01
CA ALA A 20 89.52 15.06 37.71
C ALA A 20 90.83 15.36 36.93
N ALA A 21 91.67 16.05 37.70
CA ALA A 21 93.10 16.37 37.61
C ALA A 21 94.06 15.31 37.04
N ALA A 22 95.15 15.81 36.44
CA ALA A 22 96.48 15.20 36.53
C ALA A 22 97.59 16.27 36.44
N LEU A 23 98.38 16.31 37.51
CA LEU A 23 99.64 17.02 37.70
C LEU A 23 100.76 16.32 36.91
N LEU A 24 101.71 17.05 36.32
CA LEU A 24 103.15 16.71 36.28
C LEU A 24 103.99 17.86 35.71
N ALA A 25 105.03 18.20 36.45
CA ALA A 25 106.02 19.23 36.18
C ALA A 25 107.18 18.72 35.31
N THR A 26 107.82 19.64 34.58
CA THR A 26 109.27 19.75 34.26
C THR A 26 109.38 21.13 33.55
N GLY A 27 110.31 22.06 33.78
CA GLY A 27 111.59 22.06 34.46
C GLY A 27 112.51 23.03 33.69
N CYS A 28 112.95 24.10 34.36
CA CYS A 28 114.16 24.93 34.13
C CYS A 28 114.39 25.59 32.75
N GLU A 29 114.67 26.89 32.70
CA GLU A 29 116.04 27.41 32.83
C GLU A 29 116.10 28.94 32.96
N ASN A 30 117.25 29.39 33.45
CA ASN A 30 117.59 30.62 34.15
C ASN A 30 118.04 31.75 33.20
N ALA A 31 117.78 33.02 33.56
CA ALA A 31 118.76 34.11 33.68
C ALA A 31 118.16 35.50 33.41
N THR A 32 117.95 36.22 34.51
CA THR A 32 118.35 37.62 34.74
C THR A 32 118.30 38.60 33.56
N GLU A 33 117.29 39.47 33.55
CA GLU A 33 117.48 40.93 33.56
C GLU A 33 116.34 41.58 34.35
N ASP A 34 116.70 42.46 35.27
CA ASP A 34 115.80 43.37 35.99
C ASP A 34 115.52 44.58 35.10
N PRO A 35 114.26 44.76 34.68
CA PRO A 35 113.65 46.07 34.66
C PRO A 35 112.41 46.05 35.57
N THR A 36 112.43 46.84 36.63
CA THR A 36 111.29 47.38 37.40
C THR A 36 109.91 46.78 37.02
N PRO A 37 109.29 45.95 37.87
CA PRO A 37 107.89 45.61 37.68
C PRO A 37 107.09 46.89 37.89
N GLY A 38 106.41 47.36 36.85
CA GLY A 38 105.23 48.19 37.03
C GLY A 38 104.28 47.52 38.03
N PRO A 39 103.41 48.28 38.73
CA PRO A 39 102.59 47.74 39.80
C PRO A 39 101.90 46.46 39.32
N LEU A 40 102.13 45.35 40.04
CA LEU A 40 101.49 44.07 39.78
C LEU A 40 99.97 44.31 39.71
N SER A 41 99.43 44.27 38.50
CA SER A 41 97.99 44.42 38.29
C SER A 41 97.29 43.23 38.93
N VAL A 42 96.36 43.50 39.84
CA VAL A 42 95.52 42.50 40.50
C VAL A 42 94.63 41.83 39.45
N ASP A 43 94.57 40.50 39.44
CA ASP A 43 93.69 39.76 38.55
C ASP A 43 92.32 39.57 39.21
N THR A 44 91.33 40.33 38.75
CA THR A 44 89.93 40.29 39.22
C THR A 44 89.02 39.48 38.31
N SER A 45 89.54 38.92 37.22
CA SER A 45 88.73 38.31 36.15
C SER A 45 87.91 37.11 36.65
N GLY A 46 88.50 36.26 37.48
CA GLY A 46 87.82 35.10 38.08
C GLY A 46 86.68 35.49 39.03
N LEU A 47 86.89 36.53 39.85
CA LEU A 47 85.88 37.03 40.79
C LEU A 47 84.69 37.66 40.05
N ILE A 48 84.95 38.48 39.03
CA ILE A 48 83.90 39.10 38.19
C ILE A 48 83.07 38.01 37.49
N SER A 49 83.71 36.99 36.93
CA SER A 49 83.01 35.85 36.32
C SER A 49 82.14 35.10 37.34
N GLY A 50 82.68 34.82 38.53
CA GLY A 50 81.95 34.17 39.61
C GLY A 50 80.72 34.96 40.07
N ILE A 51 80.85 36.28 40.21
CA ILE A 51 79.75 37.19 40.58
C ILE A 51 78.63 37.14 39.55
N THR A 52 78.97 37.19 38.26
CA THR A 52 77.98 37.11 37.16
C THR A 52 77.18 35.81 37.24
N GLN A 53 77.86 34.66 37.32
CA GLN A 53 77.19 33.36 37.45
C GLN A 53 76.33 33.26 38.71
N ALA A 54 76.77 33.84 39.83
CA ALA A 54 76.04 33.83 41.08
C ALA A 54 74.76 34.68 41.00
N LYS A 55 74.82 35.85 40.35
CA LYS A 55 73.64 36.69 40.08
C LYS A 55 72.63 35.96 39.21
N GLU A 56 73.08 35.36 38.10
CA GLU A 56 72.22 34.58 37.21
C GLU A 56 71.50 33.43 37.94
N LEU A 57 72.24 32.64 38.74
CA LEU A 57 71.66 31.54 39.52
C LEU A 57 70.64 32.04 40.55
N ARG A 58 70.97 33.12 41.27
CA ARG A 58 70.07 33.74 42.25
C ARG A 58 68.77 34.21 41.60
N ASP A 59 68.88 34.87 40.46
CA ASP A 59 67.75 35.50 39.78
C ASP A 59 66.83 34.45 39.14
N ALA A 60 67.37 33.31 38.71
CA ALA A 60 66.61 32.17 38.19
C ALA A 60 65.93 31.30 39.27
N THR A 61 66.19 31.55 40.56
CA THR A 61 65.70 30.71 41.67
C THR A 61 64.58 31.41 42.43
N GLU A 62 63.45 30.74 42.61
CA GLU A 62 62.30 31.27 43.35
C GLU A 62 62.53 31.26 44.87
N VAL A 63 61.72 32.04 45.60
CA VAL A 63 61.68 31.99 47.06
C VAL A 63 60.37 31.32 47.49
N SER A 64 60.47 30.30 48.34
CA SER A 64 59.30 29.67 48.93
C SER A 64 59.59 29.17 50.36
N THR A 65 58.52 28.92 51.12
CA THR A 65 58.60 28.31 52.45
C THR A 65 58.68 26.78 52.36
N ASN A 66 57.96 26.17 51.41
CA ASN A 66 57.80 24.72 51.32
C ASN A 66 57.70 24.18 49.88
N GLY A 67 57.80 25.04 48.86
CA GLY A 67 57.72 24.68 47.45
C GLY A 67 56.29 24.47 46.92
N ALA A 68 55.25 24.56 47.76
CA ALA A 68 53.87 24.30 47.35
C ALA A 68 53.29 25.36 46.40
N ASP A 69 53.87 26.55 46.40
CA ASP A 69 53.57 27.69 45.52
C ASP A 69 54.50 27.80 44.31
N VAL A 70 55.52 26.92 44.21
CA VAL A 70 56.49 26.90 43.13
C VAL A 70 56.19 25.74 42.20
N HIS A 71 56.21 25.99 40.89
CA HIS A 71 55.92 24.97 39.88
C HIS A 71 57.00 23.87 39.86
N THR A 72 56.65 22.63 39.56
CA THR A 72 57.58 21.48 39.52
C THR A 72 58.77 21.66 38.58
N SER A 73 58.64 22.50 37.55
CA SER A 73 59.72 22.84 36.62
C SER A 73 60.68 23.93 37.12
N GLN A 74 60.43 24.53 38.28
CA GLN A 74 61.21 25.62 38.84
C GLN A 74 61.95 25.16 40.09
N LYS A 75 63.08 25.82 40.37
CA LYS A 75 63.84 25.63 41.60
C LYS A 75 63.51 26.73 42.59
N TRP A 76 63.49 26.39 43.87
CA TRP A 76 63.32 27.35 44.96
C TRP A 76 64.30 27.12 46.09
N VAL A 77 64.50 28.18 46.87
CA VAL A 77 65.16 28.15 48.17
C VAL A 77 64.34 28.95 49.18
N THR A 78 64.66 28.83 50.48
CA THR A 78 64.04 29.70 51.48
C THR A 78 64.58 31.13 51.39
N GLN A 79 63.80 32.08 51.89
CA GLN A 79 64.20 33.50 51.92
C GLN A 79 65.55 33.70 52.62
N ALA A 80 65.82 32.96 53.71
CA ALA A 80 67.08 33.04 54.46
C ALA A 80 68.28 32.65 53.60
N VAL A 81 68.17 31.57 52.82
CA VAL A 81 69.23 31.10 51.91
C VAL A 81 69.48 32.11 50.80
N LYS A 82 68.43 32.66 50.16
CA LYS A 82 68.58 33.66 49.09
C LYS A 82 69.18 34.97 49.60
N THR A 83 68.81 35.40 50.81
CA THR A 83 69.41 36.57 51.46
C THR A 83 70.89 36.34 51.77
N ALA A 84 71.27 35.20 52.36
CA ALA A 84 72.67 34.89 52.65
C ALA A 84 73.54 34.86 51.38
N PHE A 85 73.03 34.27 50.29
CA PHE A 85 73.74 34.24 49.01
C PHE A 85 73.84 35.64 48.38
N THR A 86 72.79 36.46 48.47
CA THR A 86 72.82 37.86 48.02
C THR A 86 73.87 38.67 48.78
N THR A 87 73.99 38.50 50.10
CA THR A 87 75.03 39.15 50.91
C THR A 87 76.43 38.76 50.45
N ALA A 88 76.67 37.47 50.17
CA ALA A 88 77.97 37.01 49.66
C ALA A 88 78.30 37.59 48.27
N ILE A 89 77.32 37.69 47.37
CA ILE A 89 77.47 38.36 46.07
C ILE A 89 77.85 39.83 46.25
N THR A 90 77.20 40.55 47.16
CA THR A 90 77.51 41.95 47.45
C THR A 90 78.91 42.10 48.03
N ALA A 91 79.32 41.24 48.97
CA ALA A 91 80.67 41.27 49.54
C ALA A 91 81.76 41.01 48.48
N ALA A 92 81.50 40.05 47.58
CA ALA A 92 82.38 39.77 46.45
C ALA A 92 82.46 40.97 45.49
N GLN A 93 81.35 41.65 45.21
CA GLN A 93 81.33 42.86 44.38
C GLN A 93 82.13 44.00 45.04
N THR A 94 81.97 44.24 46.34
CA THR A 94 82.75 45.23 47.07
C THR A 94 84.25 44.95 46.99
N ALA A 95 84.67 43.68 47.07
CA ALA A 95 86.06 43.30 46.92
C ALA A 95 86.59 43.55 45.49
N ALA A 96 85.79 43.26 44.46
CA ALA A 96 86.13 43.50 43.06
C ALA A 96 86.24 45.00 42.71
N ASP A 97 85.43 45.84 43.35
CA ASP A 97 85.35 47.29 43.10
C ASP A 97 86.39 48.08 43.90
N LYS A 98 87.08 47.45 44.86
CA LYS A 98 88.05 48.09 45.73
C LYS A 98 89.34 48.39 44.95
N SER A 99 89.63 49.69 44.77
CA SER A 99 90.74 50.19 43.95
C SER A 99 92.14 49.82 44.46
N ASP A 100 92.27 49.49 45.74
CA ASP A 100 93.50 49.08 46.43
C ASP A 100 93.46 47.62 46.91
N ALA A 101 92.56 46.80 46.36
CA ALA A 101 92.47 45.38 46.70
C ALA A 101 93.79 44.65 46.42
N THR A 102 94.18 43.76 47.32
CA THR A 102 95.31 42.84 47.12
C THR A 102 94.84 41.56 46.45
N GLN A 103 95.73 40.83 45.77
CA GLN A 103 95.38 39.54 45.17
C GLN A 103 94.83 38.54 46.22
N ALA A 104 95.38 38.56 47.44
CA ALA A 104 94.88 37.74 48.53
C ALA A 104 93.44 38.08 48.96
N GLU A 105 93.05 39.38 48.93
CA GLU A 105 91.67 39.80 49.20
C GLU A 105 90.72 39.35 48.08
N ILE A 106 91.14 39.41 46.81
CA ILE A 106 90.36 38.93 45.67
C ILE A 106 90.17 37.41 45.72
N ASP A 107 91.25 36.66 45.98
CA ASP A 107 91.21 35.20 46.10
C ASP A 107 90.32 34.75 47.27
N ALA A 108 90.39 35.45 48.41
CA ALA A 108 89.53 35.19 49.56
C ALA A 108 88.05 35.48 49.26
N ALA A 109 87.76 36.59 48.58
CA ALA A 109 86.39 36.93 48.17
C ALA A 109 85.82 35.90 47.18
N LEU A 110 86.64 35.42 46.24
CA LEU A 110 86.26 34.36 45.30
C LEU A 110 85.97 33.04 46.03
N ALA A 111 86.82 32.64 46.97
CA ALA A 111 86.60 31.45 47.79
C ALA A 111 85.32 31.54 48.63
N ALA A 112 85.06 32.69 49.24
CA ALA A 112 83.84 32.95 50.01
C ALA A 112 82.58 32.91 49.12
N LEU A 113 82.62 33.53 47.94
CA LEU A 113 81.53 33.49 46.97
C LEU A 113 81.24 32.06 46.49
N ASN A 114 82.27 31.29 46.18
CA ASN A 114 82.13 29.88 45.76
C ASN A 114 81.54 29.00 46.87
N THR A 115 81.92 29.25 48.13
CA THR A 115 81.33 28.58 49.29
C THR A 115 79.84 28.90 49.40
N ALA A 116 79.47 30.18 49.30
CA ALA A 116 78.06 30.60 49.35
C ALA A 116 77.25 30.05 48.17
N LYS A 117 77.84 29.99 46.97
CA LYS A 117 77.25 29.38 45.77
C LYS A 117 76.98 27.89 45.96
N THR A 118 77.91 27.18 46.60
CA THR A 118 77.74 25.76 46.95
C THR A 118 76.56 25.59 47.92
N THR A 119 76.55 26.33 49.03
CA THR A 119 75.44 26.32 49.99
C THR A 119 74.09 26.64 49.35
N PHE A 120 74.05 27.62 48.43
CA PHE A 120 72.84 27.98 47.71
C PHE A 120 72.37 26.86 46.78
N THR A 121 73.30 26.26 46.02
CA THR A 121 73.01 25.17 45.08
C THR A 121 72.52 23.92 45.81
N ASP A 122 73.14 23.57 46.94
CA ASP A 122 72.76 22.42 47.78
C ASP A 122 71.37 22.60 48.42
N ALA A 123 70.96 23.85 48.62
CA ALA A 123 69.65 24.21 49.15
C ALA A 123 68.54 24.24 48.09
N LEU A 124 68.85 24.16 46.79
CA LEU A 124 67.85 24.14 45.73
C LEU A 124 66.90 22.94 45.92
N ARG A 125 65.61 23.21 45.84
CA ARG A 125 64.55 22.20 45.86
C ARG A 125 63.65 22.39 44.65
N ASP A 126 63.03 21.31 44.19
CA ASP A 126 61.99 21.36 43.17
C ASP A 126 60.70 21.92 43.78
N GLY A 127 59.96 22.70 42.99
CA GLY A 127 58.58 23.04 43.34
C GLY A 127 57.69 21.81 43.37
N THR A 128 56.52 21.92 44.00
CA THR A 128 55.54 20.83 44.08
C THR A 128 54.17 21.22 43.52
N SER A 129 54.01 22.46 43.03
CA SER A 129 52.78 22.93 42.42
C SER A 129 52.65 22.41 40.98
N VAL A 130 51.44 21.98 40.61
CA VAL A 130 51.08 21.51 39.26
C VAL A 130 49.86 22.28 38.75
N ALA A 131 49.75 22.47 37.44
CA ALA A 131 48.61 23.16 36.85
C ALA A 131 47.29 22.41 37.07
N ASN A 132 46.19 23.16 37.27
CA ASN A 132 44.84 22.60 37.39
C ASN A 132 44.25 22.35 35.99
N LYS A 133 44.12 21.07 35.63
CA LYS A 133 43.66 20.61 34.30
C LYS A 133 42.17 20.25 34.24
N THR A 134 41.43 20.40 35.35
CA THR A 134 40.04 19.93 35.47
C THR A 134 39.13 20.53 34.38
N ALA A 135 39.23 21.85 34.16
CA ALA A 135 38.41 22.53 33.17
C ALA A 135 38.78 22.16 31.72
N LEU A 136 40.06 21.91 31.44
CA LEU A 136 40.54 21.46 30.13
C LEU A 136 40.03 20.04 29.83
N ASN A 137 40.16 19.12 30.79
CA ASN A 137 39.68 17.74 30.65
C ASN A 137 38.17 17.68 30.41
N ARG A 138 37.39 18.51 31.12
CA ARG A 138 35.95 18.62 30.88
C ARG A 138 35.63 19.10 29.45
N ALA A 139 36.34 20.12 28.95
CA ALA A 139 36.17 20.61 27.59
C ALA A 139 36.57 19.56 26.54
N ILE A 140 37.61 18.75 26.80
CA ILE A 140 38.01 17.62 25.96
C ILE A 140 36.86 16.60 25.88
N THR A 141 36.25 16.22 27.01
CA THR A 141 35.11 15.30 27.03
C THR A 141 33.91 15.85 26.26
N GLU A 142 33.53 17.10 26.50
CA GLU A 142 32.41 17.76 25.79
C GLU A 142 32.64 17.78 24.27
N ALA A 143 33.86 18.10 23.83
CA ALA A 143 34.22 18.10 22.41
C ALA A 143 34.15 16.70 21.77
N GLN A 144 34.54 15.66 22.51
CA GLN A 144 34.46 14.26 22.06
C GLN A 144 33.00 13.80 21.95
N GLU A 145 32.17 14.08 22.96
CA GLU A 145 30.74 13.78 22.92
C GLU A 145 30.04 14.50 21.76
N LEU A 146 30.44 15.73 21.45
CA LEU A 146 29.90 16.48 20.33
C LEU A 146 30.25 15.83 18.98
N LEU A 147 31.48 15.31 18.82
CA LEU A 147 31.89 14.55 17.63
C LEU A 147 31.09 13.26 17.48
N ASP A 148 30.92 12.51 18.56
CA ASP A 148 30.24 11.21 18.52
C ASP A 148 28.75 11.32 18.18
N ASN A 149 28.12 12.45 18.53
CA ASN A 149 26.69 12.70 18.31
C ASN A 149 26.40 13.47 17.02
N THR A 150 27.40 13.77 16.18
CA THR A 150 27.21 14.56 14.96
C THR A 150 27.66 13.76 13.74
N ALA A 151 26.74 13.55 12.79
CA ALA A 151 27.05 12.86 11.55
C ALA A 151 27.97 13.70 10.65
N VAL A 152 28.63 13.04 9.70
CA VAL A 152 29.41 13.69 8.65
C VAL A 152 28.74 13.46 7.33
N SER A 153 28.52 14.54 6.59
CA SER A 153 28.02 14.49 5.21
C SER A 153 28.73 15.54 4.36
N ALA A 154 28.65 15.38 3.04
CA ALA A 154 29.14 16.37 2.10
C ALA A 154 28.22 17.61 2.05
N ASP A 155 26.90 17.38 2.06
CA ASP A 155 25.88 18.43 1.93
C ASP A 155 24.53 18.09 2.61
N GLY A 156 24.48 17.03 3.42
CA GLY A 156 23.29 16.61 4.17
C GLY A 156 22.18 15.96 3.34
N ALA A 157 22.41 15.71 2.04
CA ALA A 157 21.39 15.17 1.15
C ALA A 157 21.02 13.71 1.41
N ASP A 158 21.96 12.97 2.00
CA ASP A 158 21.85 11.57 2.40
C ASP A 158 21.21 11.38 3.79
N LEU A 159 20.94 12.47 4.51
CA LEU A 159 20.39 12.47 5.86
C LEU A 159 18.96 13.01 5.89
N LEU A 160 18.18 12.57 6.87
CA LEU A 160 16.83 13.07 7.13
C LEU A 160 16.87 14.49 7.68
N THR A 161 15.77 15.23 7.52
CA THR A 161 15.64 16.61 8.02
C THR A 161 15.70 16.74 9.54
N SER A 162 15.48 15.64 10.27
CA SER A 162 15.63 15.56 11.72
C SER A 162 17.07 15.26 12.18
N GLU A 163 17.95 14.86 11.27
CA GLU A 163 19.34 14.49 11.58
C GLU A 163 20.27 15.71 11.47
N LYS A 164 21.31 15.72 12.30
CA LYS A 164 22.31 16.78 12.38
C LYS A 164 23.62 16.33 11.77
N TRP A 165 24.27 17.22 11.03
CA TRP A 165 25.54 16.89 10.39
C TRP A 165 26.50 18.08 10.31
N VAL A 166 27.76 17.76 10.03
CA VAL A 166 28.82 18.72 9.73
C VAL A 166 29.64 18.24 8.53
N SER A 167 30.35 19.16 7.89
CA SER A 167 31.33 18.78 6.86
C SER A 167 32.53 18.03 7.46
N GLN A 168 33.21 17.22 6.63
CA GLN A 168 34.45 16.54 7.00
C GLN A 168 35.53 17.52 7.49
N ALA A 169 35.56 18.74 6.94
CA ALA A 169 36.51 19.78 7.33
C ALA A 169 36.27 20.26 8.77
N ALA A 170 35.01 20.50 9.13
CA ALA A 170 34.64 20.90 10.50
C ALA A 170 34.95 19.79 11.51
N GLN A 171 34.63 18.52 11.18
CA GLN A 171 35.01 17.37 12.01
C GLN A 171 36.52 17.30 12.23
N THR A 172 37.30 17.37 11.15
CA THR A 172 38.77 17.30 11.22
C THR A 172 39.34 18.43 12.08
N ALA A 173 38.80 19.65 11.96
CA ALA A 173 39.25 20.80 12.75
C ALA A 173 39.05 20.59 14.26
N LEU A 174 37.88 20.08 14.68
CA LEU A 174 37.61 19.78 16.09
C LEU A 174 38.47 18.61 16.60
N THR A 175 38.61 17.53 15.82
CA THR A 175 39.50 16.40 16.17
C THR A 175 40.94 16.85 16.41
N ASN A 176 41.48 17.74 15.56
CA ASN A 176 42.83 18.27 15.73
C ASN A 176 42.97 19.16 16.97
N ALA A 177 41.95 19.97 17.27
CA ALA A 177 41.92 20.80 18.48
C ALA A 177 41.88 19.93 19.76
N ILE A 178 41.09 18.85 19.75
CA ILE A 178 41.05 17.85 20.82
C ILE A 178 42.44 17.21 21.02
N ALA A 179 43.09 16.76 19.95
CA ALA A 179 44.43 16.16 20.04
C ALA A 179 45.48 17.12 20.63
N THR A 180 45.40 18.41 20.26
CA THR A 180 46.27 19.46 20.81
C THR A 180 46.01 19.66 22.31
N ALA A 181 44.73 19.78 22.69
CA ALA A 181 44.32 19.92 24.09
C ALA A 181 44.74 18.71 24.95
N GLN A 182 44.59 17.49 24.43
CA GLN A 182 45.02 16.26 25.07
C GLN A 182 46.54 16.21 25.29
N THR A 183 47.32 16.73 24.35
CA THR A 183 48.79 16.83 24.48
C THR A 183 49.16 17.74 25.67
N THR A 184 48.51 18.91 25.80
CA THR A 184 48.72 19.80 26.95
C THR A 184 48.25 19.17 28.27
N ALA A 185 47.09 18.49 28.26
CA ALA A 185 46.57 17.80 29.43
C ALA A 185 47.51 16.66 29.90
N GLY A 186 48.12 15.93 28.96
CA GLY A 186 49.08 14.86 29.24
C GLY A 186 50.48 15.33 29.67
N THR A 187 50.83 16.60 29.42
CA THR A 187 52.16 17.14 29.75
C THR A 187 52.29 17.37 31.27
N GLN A 188 53.16 16.62 31.94
CA GLN A 188 53.29 16.64 33.41
C GLN A 188 53.56 18.05 33.97
N ASP A 189 54.55 18.74 33.41
CA ASP A 189 54.99 20.07 33.86
C ASP A 189 54.40 21.21 33.00
N ALA A 190 53.17 21.05 32.51
CA ALA A 190 52.48 22.14 31.81
C ALA A 190 52.23 23.31 32.75
N THR A 191 52.56 24.53 32.32
CA THR A 191 52.24 25.74 33.10
C THR A 191 50.74 26.02 33.09
N GLN A 192 50.25 26.74 34.09
CA GLN A 192 48.83 27.13 34.15
C GLN A 192 48.40 27.95 32.93
N ALA A 193 49.27 28.86 32.46
CA ALA A 193 49.02 29.64 31.24
C ALA A 193 48.84 28.76 30.00
N ALA A 194 49.67 27.72 29.82
CA ALA A 194 49.53 26.78 28.70
C ALA A 194 48.23 25.98 28.77
N VAL A 195 47.79 25.59 29.98
CA VAL A 195 46.50 24.90 30.18
C VAL A 195 45.32 25.82 29.86
N ASP A 196 45.36 27.08 30.29
CA ASP A 196 44.31 28.06 30.01
C ASP A 196 44.24 28.44 28.53
N GLU A 197 45.39 28.53 27.84
CA GLU A 197 45.47 28.76 26.39
C GLU A 197 44.89 27.57 25.61
N ALA A 198 45.28 26.34 25.94
CA ALA A 198 44.75 25.12 25.32
C ALA A 198 43.23 25.00 25.49
N ARG A 199 42.70 25.34 26.68
CA ARG A 199 41.25 25.37 26.93
C ARG A 199 40.55 26.40 26.06
N THR A 200 41.11 27.60 25.97
CA THR A 200 40.54 28.70 25.17
C THR A 200 40.51 28.34 23.68
N ALA A 201 41.59 27.74 23.18
CA ALA A 201 41.66 27.26 21.80
C ALA A 201 40.63 26.15 21.52
N LEU A 202 40.49 25.17 22.42
CA LEU A 202 39.50 24.09 22.27
C LEU A 202 38.06 24.62 22.31
N ASN A 203 37.73 25.50 23.26
CA ASN A 203 36.38 26.10 23.32
C ASN A 203 36.05 26.93 22.07
N THR A 204 37.05 27.58 21.48
CA THR A 204 36.89 28.27 20.19
C THR A 204 36.56 27.28 19.09
N ALA A 205 37.28 26.15 19.00
CA ALA A 205 37.01 25.10 18.03
C ALA A 205 35.63 24.44 18.22
N ILE A 206 35.21 24.20 19.47
CA ILE A 206 33.85 23.72 19.80
C ILE A 206 32.80 24.70 19.27
N SER A 207 32.96 26.00 19.53
CA SER A 207 32.02 27.02 19.07
C SER A 207 31.93 27.08 17.54
N VAL A 208 33.08 26.97 16.85
CA VAL A 208 33.12 26.87 15.38
C VAL A 208 32.40 25.63 14.88
N PHE A 209 32.60 24.49 15.54
CA PHE A 209 31.94 23.23 15.19
C PHE A 209 30.42 23.31 15.37
N ILE A 210 29.95 23.80 16.52
CA ILE A 210 28.51 23.96 16.79
C ILE A 210 27.85 24.86 15.74
N ASN A 211 28.50 25.95 15.36
CA ASN A 211 27.99 26.85 14.33
C ASN A 211 27.99 26.23 12.92
N ALA A 212 28.78 25.19 12.69
CA ALA A 212 28.83 24.44 11.44
C ALA A 212 27.81 23.29 11.39
N ILE A 213 27.07 23.04 12.48
CA ILE A 213 26.03 21.99 12.51
C ILE A 213 24.84 22.43 11.66
N GLU A 214 24.51 21.61 10.68
CA GLU A 214 23.37 21.79 9.79
C GLU A 214 22.36 20.64 9.96
N ASN A 215 21.15 20.82 9.42
CA ASN A 215 20.15 19.74 9.32
C ASN A 215 20.32 19.01 8.00
N GLY A 216 19.98 17.72 7.94
CA GLY A 216 19.82 17.02 6.67
C GLY A 216 18.72 17.64 5.81
N THR A 217 18.72 17.33 4.52
CA THR A 217 17.70 17.86 3.58
C THR A 217 16.58 16.86 3.30
N GLY A 218 16.83 15.56 3.54
CA GLY A 218 15.90 14.47 3.21
C GLY A 218 15.78 14.15 1.72
N ALA A 219 16.67 14.66 0.86
CA ALA A 219 16.54 14.50 -0.59
C ALA A 219 16.59 13.04 -1.07
N LYS A 220 17.48 12.22 -0.50
CA LYS A 220 17.52 10.77 -0.78
C LYS A 220 16.21 10.08 -0.42
N ALA A 221 15.64 10.41 0.74
CA ALA A 221 14.38 9.84 1.20
C ALA A 221 13.20 10.24 0.30
N ALA A 222 13.18 11.50 -0.16
CA ALA A 222 12.20 11.98 -1.12
C ALA A 222 12.30 11.25 -2.47
N LEU A 223 13.52 11.02 -2.98
CA LEU A 223 13.74 10.27 -4.21
C LEU A 223 13.27 8.81 -4.09
N LEU A 224 13.62 8.11 -3.01
CA LEU A 224 13.18 6.73 -2.76
C LEU A 224 11.65 6.60 -2.70
N SER A 225 10.99 7.58 -2.06
CA SER A 225 9.52 7.64 -2.02
C SER A 225 8.92 7.84 -3.41
N ALA A 226 9.53 8.69 -4.24
CA ALA A 226 9.11 8.93 -5.61
C ALA A 226 9.32 7.70 -6.52
N ILE A 227 10.44 6.98 -6.37
CA ILE A 227 10.72 5.72 -7.05
C ILE A 227 9.61 4.70 -6.75
N THR A 228 9.32 4.48 -5.46
CA THR A 228 8.25 3.55 -5.02
C THR A 228 6.90 3.92 -5.63
N ALA A 229 6.58 5.21 -5.70
CA ALA A 229 5.34 5.69 -6.31
C ALA A 229 5.34 5.59 -7.86
N ALA A 230 6.51 5.64 -8.49
CA ALA A 230 6.67 5.49 -9.93
C ALA A 230 6.51 4.02 -10.35
N GLU A 231 7.06 3.07 -9.59
CA GLU A 231 6.96 1.63 -9.84
C GLU A 231 5.52 1.11 -9.86
N LYS A 232 4.62 1.71 -9.07
CA LYS A 232 3.19 1.39 -9.05
C LYS A 232 2.39 2.04 -10.18
N THR A 233 2.95 3.04 -10.87
CA THR A 233 2.21 3.82 -11.87
C THR A 233 1.74 2.99 -13.07
N PRO A 234 2.47 1.98 -13.58
CA PRO A 234 2.00 1.10 -14.65
C PRO A 234 0.89 0.12 -14.23
N GLU A 235 0.58 0.00 -12.93
CA GLU A 235 -0.51 -0.85 -12.48
C GLU A 235 -1.83 -0.38 -13.14
N ASN A 236 -2.56 -1.31 -13.74
CA ASN A 236 -3.81 -1.07 -14.47
C ASN A 236 -3.67 -0.28 -15.79
N ILE A 237 -2.45 -0.15 -16.31
CA ILE A 237 -2.21 0.35 -17.67
C ILE A 237 -1.66 -0.80 -18.50
N LEU A 238 -2.43 -1.23 -19.49
CA LEU A 238 -2.05 -2.33 -20.39
C LEU A 238 -1.00 -1.87 -21.42
N VAL A 239 -0.31 -2.83 -22.02
CA VAL A 239 0.57 -2.56 -23.16
C VAL A 239 -0.10 -3.06 -24.43
N SER A 240 -0.28 -2.17 -25.39
CA SER A 240 -0.82 -2.50 -26.71
C SER A 240 -0.08 -1.72 -27.80
N ILE A 241 -0.19 -2.21 -29.04
CA ILE A 241 0.39 -1.54 -30.21
C ILE A 241 -0.44 -0.29 -30.55
N ASP A 242 -1.77 -0.42 -30.53
CA ASP A 242 -2.70 0.64 -30.94
C ASP A 242 -4.06 0.61 -30.18
N GLY A 243 -4.19 -0.21 -29.14
CA GLY A 243 -5.38 -0.24 -28.28
C GLY A 243 -6.58 -1.00 -28.84
N ALA A 244 -6.44 -1.66 -29.99
CA ALA A 244 -7.53 -2.40 -30.63
C ALA A 244 -8.02 -3.62 -29.83
N ASP A 245 -7.09 -4.23 -29.10
CA ASP A 245 -7.28 -5.38 -28.24
C ASP A 245 -7.60 -5.01 -26.78
N VAL A 246 -7.69 -3.70 -26.48
CA VAL A 246 -7.98 -3.16 -25.15
C VAL A 246 -9.41 -2.64 -25.08
N LEU A 247 -10.11 -2.88 -23.97
CA LEU A 247 -11.47 -2.41 -23.80
C LEU A 247 -11.54 -0.88 -23.64
N VAL A 248 -12.67 -0.30 -24.04
CA VAL A 248 -12.90 1.16 -23.94
C VAL A 248 -12.87 1.70 -22.51
N SER A 249 -13.13 0.84 -21.52
CA SER A 249 -13.06 1.16 -20.09
C SER A 249 -11.65 1.08 -19.50
N GLU A 250 -10.69 0.54 -20.25
CA GLU A 250 -9.32 0.29 -19.79
C GLU A 250 -8.36 1.29 -20.43
N LYS A 251 -7.17 1.42 -19.83
CA LYS A 251 -6.09 2.26 -20.31
C LYS A 251 -4.95 1.43 -20.85
N TRP A 252 -4.28 1.94 -21.88
CA TRP A 252 -3.11 1.33 -22.45
C TRP A 252 -2.05 2.34 -22.88
N VAL A 253 -0.82 1.87 -22.99
CA VAL A 253 0.33 2.59 -23.53
C VAL A 253 1.08 1.70 -24.52
N THR A 254 1.95 2.30 -25.33
CA THR A 254 2.88 1.52 -26.16
C THR A 254 4.01 0.94 -25.33
N GLN A 255 4.62 -0.15 -25.82
CA GLN A 255 5.82 -0.74 -25.20
C GLN A 255 6.97 0.29 -25.08
N ALA A 256 7.12 1.17 -26.07
CA ALA A 256 8.16 2.21 -26.06
C ALA A 256 7.96 3.23 -24.91
N ALA A 257 6.72 3.61 -24.63
CA ALA A 257 6.41 4.50 -23.51
C ALA A 257 6.72 3.83 -22.16
N LEU A 258 6.34 2.55 -21.99
CA LEU A 258 6.66 1.79 -20.78
C LEU A 258 8.17 1.65 -20.58
N THR A 259 8.92 1.26 -21.62
CA THR A 259 10.37 1.11 -21.56
C THR A 259 11.07 2.43 -21.21
N THR A 260 10.61 3.55 -21.78
CA THR A 260 11.16 4.89 -21.45
C THR A 260 10.95 5.21 -19.97
N PHE A 261 9.76 4.93 -19.44
CA PHE A 261 9.45 5.19 -18.04
C PHE A 261 10.22 4.28 -17.08
N THR A 262 10.31 2.97 -17.34
CA THR A 262 11.10 2.04 -16.51
C THR A 262 12.59 2.34 -16.55
N THR A 263 13.10 2.89 -17.66
CA THR A 263 14.48 3.37 -17.76
C THR A 263 14.72 4.57 -16.83
N ALA A 264 13.78 5.52 -16.76
CA ALA A 264 13.88 6.65 -15.85
C ALA A 264 13.84 6.23 -14.36
N ILE A 265 13.01 5.23 -14.02
CA ILE A 265 13.01 4.61 -12.68
C ILE A 265 14.39 4.03 -12.35
N SER A 266 14.98 3.28 -13.28
CA SER A 266 16.31 2.67 -13.09
C SER A 266 17.42 3.73 -12.92
N ALA A 267 17.35 4.83 -13.67
CA ALA A 267 18.27 5.95 -13.55
C ALA A 267 18.15 6.65 -12.19
N ALA A 268 16.93 6.86 -11.70
CA ALA A 268 16.68 7.40 -10.37
C ALA A 268 17.22 6.48 -9.27
N GLN A 269 17.03 5.16 -9.40
CA GLN A 269 17.56 4.17 -8.46
C GLN A 269 19.10 4.20 -8.42
N THR A 270 19.76 4.37 -9.56
CA THR A 270 21.22 4.50 -9.64
C THR A 270 21.74 5.69 -8.80
N VAL A 271 21.02 6.82 -8.81
CA VAL A 271 21.37 7.99 -7.98
C VAL A 271 21.08 7.71 -6.50
N ALA A 272 19.97 7.05 -6.19
CA ALA A 272 19.63 6.66 -4.80
C ALA A 272 20.70 5.75 -4.16
N ASP A 273 21.28 4.85 -4.94
CA ASP A 273 22.29 3.89 -4.49
C ASP A 273 23.73 4.45 -4.49
N LYS A 274 23.95 5.59 -5.15
CA LYS A 274 25.26 6.24 -5.21
C LYS A 274 25.67 6.76 -3.83
N SER A 275 26.78 6.24 -3.32
CA SER A 275 27.42 6.76 -2.10
C SER A 275 27.98 8.16 -2.35
N GLY A 276 27.71 9.10 -1.42
CA GLY A 276 28.16 10.49 -1.53
C GLY A 276 27.52 11.28 -2.68
N ALA A 277 26.36 10.86 -3.16
CA ALA A 277 25.56 11.68 -4.07
C ALA A 277 25.18 13.01 -3.41
N LEU A 278 25.27 14.09 -4.18
CA LEU A 278 24.98 15.43 -3.71
C LEU A 278 23.48 15.75 -3.86
N GLN A 279 23.02 16.75 -3.11
CA GLN A 279 21.67 17.33 -3.15
C GLN A 279 21.19 17.57 -4.58
N ALA A 280 22.02 18.25 -5.39
CA ALA A 280 21.69 18.58 -6.76
C ALA A 280 21.47 17.34 -7.64
N GLU A 281 22.16 16.22 -7.34
CA GLU A 281 21.97 14.96 -8.08
C GLU A 281 20.64 14.30 -7.72
N PHE A 282 20.27 14.28 -6.43
CA PHE A 282 18.97 13.78 -5.99
C PHE A 282 17.82 14.62 -6.56
N ASP A 283 17.93 15.95 -6.53
CA ASP A 283 16.92 16.86 -7.07
C ASP A 283 16.75 16.69 -8.59
N ALA A 284 17.87 16.56 -9.33
CA ALA A 284 17.84 16.31 -10.76
C ALA A 284 17.18 14.96 -11.10
N ALA A 285 17.52 13.90 -10.35
CA ALA A 285 16.92 12.57 -10.51
C ALA A 285 15.41 12.58 -10.21
N LEU A 286 14.99 13.28 -9.16
CA LEU A 286 13.59 13.43 -8.78
C LEU A 286 12.81 14.18 -9.86
N ALA A 287 13.35 15.28 -10.37
CA ALA A 287 12.73 16.06 -11.45
C ALA A 287 12.61 15.24 -12.75
N ALA A 288 13.65 14.50 -13.12
CA ALA A 288 13.64 13.63 -14.30
C ALA A 288 12.61 12.51 -14.16
N LEU A 289 12.54 11.85 -13.01
CA LEU A 289 11.57 10.79 -12.72
C LEU A 289 10.13 11.31 -12.78
N ASN A 290 9.86 12.46 -12.18
CA ASN A 290 8.53 13.09 -12.23
C ASN A 290 8.12 13.47 -13.65
N THR A 291 9.07 13.98 -14.45
CA THR A 291 8.83 14.29 -15.87
C THR A 291 8.49 13.03 -16.66
N ALA A 292 9.24 11.94 -16.45
CA ALA A 292 8.98 10.66 -17.08
C ALA A 292 7.61 10.08 -16.66
N LYS A 293 7.26 10.19 -15.38
CA LYS A 293 5.95 9.77 -14.84
C LYS A 293 4.81 10.52 -15.53
N THR A 294 4.88 11.85 -15.61
CA THR A 294 3.87 12.66 -16.30
C THR A 294 3.77 12.31 -17.79
N THR A 295 4.92 12.09 -18.44
CA THR A 295 4.95 11.69 -19.85
C THR A 295 4.26 10.34 -20.06
N PHE A 296 4.56 9.36 -19.20
CA PHE A 296 3.96 8.03 -19.24
C PHE A 296 2.45 8.05 -19.00
N THR A 297 1.97 8.76 -17.97
CA THR A 297 0.53 8.84 -17.67
C THR A 297 -0.23 9.62 -18.74
N THR A 298 0.38 10.63 -19.35
CA THR A 298 -0.22 11.38 -20.48
C THR A 298 -0.29 10.54 -21.74
N ALA A 299 0.69 9.64 -21.95
CA ALA A 299 0.67 8.70 -23.07
C ALA A 299 -0.41 7.61 -22.94
N ALA A 300 -1.04 7.46 -21.77
CA ALA A 300 -2.07 6.45 -21.54
C ALA A 300 -3.38 6.81 -22.27
N GLN A 301 -3.78 5.94 -23.19
CA GLN A 301 -4.95 6.11 -24.05
C GLN A 301 -6.06 5.13 -23.63
N ALA A 302 -7.31 5.44 -23.95
CA ALA A 302 -8.40 4.47 -23.79
C ALA A 302 -8.31 3.41 -24.90
N GLY A 303 -8.71 2.18 -24.61
CA GLY A 303 -8.86 1.16 -25.65
C GLY A 303 -9.98 1.49 -26.63
N THR A 304 -9.97 0.84 -27.80
CA THR A 304 -11.05 1.02 -28.79
C THR A 304 -12.06 -0.12 -28.76
N GLY A 305 -11.71 -1.26 -28.16
CA GLY A 305 -12.57 -2.43 -28.09
C GLY A 305 -12.88 -3.08 -29.44
N ALA A 306 -12.14 -2.76 -30.50
CA ALA A 306 -12.41 -3.23 -31.87
C ALA A 306 -12.41 -4.77 -31.96
N LYS A 307 -11.46 -5.44 -31.30
CA LYS A 307 -11.42 -6.90 -31.24
C LYS A 307 -12.63 -7.48 -30.50
N ALA A 308 -13.04 -6.87 -29.39
CA ALA A 308 -14.20 -7.30 -28.62
C ALA A 308 -15.51 -7.14 -29.43
N ALA A 309 -15.65 -6.04 -30.17
CA ALA A 309 -16.78 -5.81 -31.07
C ALA A 309 -16.84 -6.86 -32.19
N LEU A 310 -15.69 -7.21 -32.78
CA LEU A 310 -15.60 -8.26 -33.79
C LEU A 310 -16.01 -9.64 -33.23
N LEU A 311 -15.55 -10.00 -32.03
CA LEU A 311 -15.93 -11.26 -31.39
C LEU A 311 -17.44 -11.37 -31.12
N SER A 312 -18.06 -10.28 -30.65
CA SER A 312 -19.53 -10.23 -30.47
C SER A 312 -20.27 -10.40 -31.81
N ALA A 313 -19.81 -9.72 -32.87
CA ALA A 313 -20.41 -9.83 -34.19
C ALA A 313 -20.27 -11.24 -34.79
N ILE A 314 -19.13 -11.92 -34.54
CA ILE A 314 -18.92 -13.33 -34.91
C ILE A 314 -19.96 -14.21 -34.20
N ALA A 315 -20.14 -14.06 -32.88
CA ALA A 315 -21.10 -14.86 -32.13
C ALA A 315 -22.54 -14.68 -32.63
N GLU A 316 -22.95 -13.45 -32.94
CA GLU A 316 -24.25 -13.18 -33.55
C GLU A 316 -24.39 -13.82 -34.94
N ALA A 317 -23.34 -13.72 -35.76
CA ALA A 317 -23.32 -14.31 -37.10
C ALA A 317 -23.44 -15.84 -37.05
N GLU A 318 -22.75 -16.50 -36.11
CA GLU A 318 -22.86 -17.93 -35.87
C GLU A 318 -24.27 -18.34 -35.40
N GLY A 319 -24.88 -17.56 -34.50
CA GLY A 319 -26.27 -17.81 -34.07
C GLY A 319 -27.28 -17.70 -35.23
N LEU A 320 -27.11 -16.71 -36.10
CA LEU A 320 -27.93 -16.55 -37.31
C LEU A 320 -27.72 -17.71 -38.29
N GLN A 321 -26.46 -18.13 -38.47
CA GLN A 321 -26.08 -19.23 -39.34
C GLN A 321 -26.64 -20.58 -38.86
N ALA A 322 -26.65 -20.83 -37.55
CA ALA A 322 -27.16 -22.07 -36.96
C ALA A 322 -28.69 -22.16 -36.98
N SER A 323 -29.39 -21.02 -36.84
CA SER A 323 -30.86 -20.96 -36.84
C SER A 323 -31.48 -21.01 -38.24
N THR A 324 -30.69 -20.76 -39.29
CA THR A 324 -31.16 -20.75 -40.68
C THR A 324 -30.92 -22.11 -41.36
N LYS A 325 -31.99 -22.71 -41.89
CA LYS A 325 -31.92 -23.99 -42.61
C LYS A 325 -31.38 -23.84 -44.03
N VAL A 326 -30.86 -24.92 -44.60
CA VAL A 326 -30.59 -25.01 -46.03
C VAL A 326 -31.79 -25.68 -46.69
N SER A 327 -32.32 -25.06 -47.73
CA SER A 327 -33.36 -25.63 -48.58
C SER A 327 -33.21 -25.09 -50.00
N THR A 328 -33.77 -25.80 -50.98
CA THR A 328 -33.82 -25.37 -52.39
C THR A 328 -34.99 -24.44 -52.67
N ASP A 329 -36.11 -24.63 -51.99
CA ASP A 329 -37.39 -23.93 -52.24
C ASP A 329 -38.17 -23.60 -50.96
N GLY A 330 -37.72 -24.08 -49.78
CA GLY A 330 -38.35 -23.84 -48.49
C GLY A 330 -39.61 -24.67 -48.21
N MET A 331 -39.99 -25.60 -49.08
CA MET A 331 -41.19 -26.42 -48.90
C MET A 331 -41.03 -27.46 -47.78
N ASP A 332 -39.79 -27.81 -47.44
CA ASP A 332 -39.41 -28.71 -46.36
C ASP A 332 -39.10 -27.99 -45.04
N VAL A 333 -39.25 -26.65 -45.00
CA VAL A 333 -38.94 -25.82 -43.84
C VAL A 333 -40.23 -25.23 -43.27
N LEU A 334 -40.39 -25.27 -41.94
CA LEU A 334 -41.56 -24.73 -41.27
C LEU A 334 -41.75 -23.23 -41.53
N THR A 335 -42.99 -22.78 -41.62
CA THR A 335 -43.36 -21.36 -41.75
C THR A 335 -42.82 -20.48 -40.62
N SER A 336 -42.57 -21.06 -39.45
CA SER A 336 -41.95 -20.39 -38.29
C SER A 336 -40.41 -20.32 -38.34
N GLN A 337 -39.77 -20.95 -39.33
CA GLN A 337 -38.32 -21.03 -39.48
C GLN A 337 -37.84 -20.25 -40.71
N LYS A 338 -36.54 -19.95 -40.73
CA LYS A 338 -35.85 -19.32 -41.87
C LYS A 338 -35.03 -20.36 -42.63
N TRP A 339 -34.96 -20.19 -43.94
CA TRP A 339 -34.09 -20.97 -44.82
C TRP A 339 -33.34 -20.07 -45.79
N ALA A 340 -32.20 -20.55 -46.28
CA ALA A 340 -31.42 -19.92 -47.33
C ALA A 340 -30.86 -21.00 -48.27
N LEU A 341 -30.47 -20.59 -49.47
CA LEU A 341 -29.78 -21.47 -50.41
C LEU A 341 -28.39 -21.86 -49.89
N GLN A 342 -27.93 -23.07 -50.25
CA GLN A 342 -26.60 -23.57 -49.87
C GLN A 342 -25.48 -22.58 -50.26
N ALA A 343 -25.57 -21.94 -51.42
CA ALA A 343 -24.59 -20.96 -51.88
C ALA A 343 -24.49 -19.74 -50.95
N ALA A 344 -25.63 -19.18 -50.54
CA ALA A 344 -25.67 -18.05 -49.61
C ALA A 344 -25.09 -18.42 -48.25
N LYS A 345 -25.43 -19.62 -47.74
CA LYS A 345 -24.89 -20.11 -46.48
C LYS A 345 -23.38 -20.33 -46.52
N THR A 346 -22.87 -20.90 -47.61
CA THR A 346 -21.42 -21.12 -47.81
C THR A 346 -20.64 -19.81 -47.88
N ALA A 347 -21.19 -18.80 -48.56
CA ALA A 347 -20.59 -17.46 -48.61
C ALA A 347 -20.54 -16.81 -47.22
N PHE A 348 -21.61 -16.96 -46.42
CA PHE A 348 -21.65 -16.44 -45.06
C PHE A 348 -20.68 -17.18 -44.11
N ASP A 349 -20.61 -18.52 -44.21
CA ASP A 349 -19.64 -19.35 -43.47
C ASP A 349 -18.18 -18.91 -43.76
N SER A 350 -17.90 -18.55 -45.00
CA SER A 350 -16.58 -18.04 -45.42
C SER A 350 -16.26 -16.67 -44.80
N ALA A 351 -17.24 -15.77 -44.73
CA ALA A 351 -17.08 -14.47 -44.08
C ALA A 351 -16.84 -14.61 -42.56
N ILE A 352 -17.59 -15.49 -41.89
CA ILE A 352 -17.38 -15.82 -40.47
C ILE A 352 -15.95 -16.35 -40.25
N THR A 353 -15.49 -17.28 -41.09
CA THR A 353 -14.14 -17.85 -41.01
C THR A 353 -13.06 -16.77 -41.17
N THR A 354 -13.25 -15.85 -42.11
CA THR A 354 -12.34 -14.71 -42.34
C THR A 354 -12.30 -13.79 -41.11
N ALA A 355 -13.44 -13.47 -40.53
CA ALA A 355 -13.54 -12.65 -39.33
C ALA A 355 -12.86 -13.32 -38.12
N LYS A 356 -13.03 -14.64 -37.93
CA LYS A 356 -12.32 -15.40 -36.89
C LYS A 356 -10.80 -15.34 -37.07
N THR A 357 -10.33 -15.54 -38.30
CA THR A 357 -8.90 -15.46 -38.61
C THR A 357 -8.33 -14.07 -38.26
N ALA A 358 -9.07 -12.99 -38.57
CA ALA A 358 -8.68 -11.64 -38.18
C ALA A 358 -8.64 -11.48 -36.64
N ALA A 359 -9.61 -12.02 -35.91
CA ALA A 359 -9.65 -11.98 -34.44
C ALA A 359 -8.47 -12.73 -33.77
N GLU A 360 -7.99 -13.81 -34.39
CA GLU A 360 -6.88 -14.64 -33.92
C GLU A 360 -5.50 -14.10 -34.31
N THR A 361 -5.44 -13.14 -35.24
CA THR A 361 -4.17 -12.57 -35.72
C THR A 361 -3.50 -11.74 -34.60
N SER A 362 -2.37 -12.26 -34.10
CA SER A 362 -1.56 -11.55 -33.09
C SER A 362 -0.96 -10.27 -33.67
N GLY A 363 -1.07 -9.16 -32.93
CA GLY A 363 -0.52 -7.87 -33.34
C GLY A 363 -1.26 -7.20 -34.49
N ALA A 364 -2.47 -7.67 -34.84
CA ALA A 364 -3.34 -6.96 -35.77
C ALA A 364 -3.66 -5.56 -35.24
N LEU A 365 -3.63 -4.58 -36.14
CA LEU A 365 -3.99 -3.20 -35.84
C LEU A 365 -5.51 -3.01 -35.88
N GLN A 366 -6.01 -1.96 -35.24
CA GLN A 366 -7.41 -1.55 -35.18
C GLN A 366 -8.08 -1.61 -36.54
N LYS A 367 -7.43 -1.06 -37.57
CA LYS A 367 -7.98 -1.04 -38.93
C LYS A 367 -8.33 -2.44 -39.43
N ALA A 368 -7.52 -3.46 -39.11
CA ALA A 368 -7.79 -4.83 -39.54
C ALA A 368 -9.04 -5.41 -38.87
N PHE A 369 -9.27 -5.11 -37.59
CA PHE A 369 -10.49 -5.52 -36.88
C PHE A 369 -11.73 -4.76 -37.40
N ASP A 370 -11.61 -3.46 -37.65
CA ASP A 370 -12.69 -2.62 -38.19
C ASP A 370 -13.10 -3.06 -39.62
N ASP A 371 -12.11 -3.35 -40.47
CA ASP A 371 -12.33 -3.88 -41.83
C ASP A 371 -13.04 -5.25 -41.77
N ALA A 372 -12.58 -6.15 -40.88
CA ALA A 372 -13.19 -7.48 -40.70
C ALA A 372 -14.63 -7.39 -40.15
N LEU A 373 -14.88 -6.49 -39.19
CA LEU A 373 -16.20 -6.23 -38.64
C LEU A 373 -17.15 -5.70 -39.72
N THR A 374 -16.69 -4.75 -40.53
CA THR A 374 -17.46 -4.18 -41.64
C THR A 374 -17.81 -5.25 -42.68
N ALA A 375 -16.83 -6.08 -43.05
CA ALA A 375 -17.03 -7.18 -44.00
C ALA A 375 -18.04 -8.21 -43.46
N LEU A 376 -17.92 -8.61 -42.19
CA LEU A 376 -18.82 -9.56 -41.56
C LEU A 376 -20.26 -9.02 -41.48
N ASN A 377 -20.44 -7.76 -41.09
CA ASN A 377 -21.76 -7.13 -41.02
C ASN A 377 -22.43 -7.00 -42.40
N THR A 378 -21.62 -6.74 -43.43
CA THR A 378 -22.09 -6.74 -44.83
C THR A 378 -22.54 -8.13 -45.26
N ALA A 379 -21.77 -9.17 -44.93
CA ALA A 379 -22.13 -10.56 -45.20
C ALA A 379 -23.38 -10.99 -44.43
N LYS A 380 -23.52 -10.59 -43.16
CA LYS A 380 -24.70 -10.83 -42.32
C LYS A 380 -25.96 -10.22 -42.93
N THR A 381 -25.88 -8.98 -43.39
CA THR A 381 -26.98 -8.30 -44.09
C THR A 381 -27.36 -9.05 -45.36
N THR A 382 -26.37 -9.39 -46.19
CA THR A 382 -26.58 -10.14 -47.44
C THR A 382 -27.23 -11.50 -47.19
N PHE A 383 -26.75 -12.25 -46.19
CA PHE A 383 -27.30 -13.55 -45.81
C PHE A 383 -28.73 -13.44 -45.29
N THR A 384 -29.02 -12.42 -44.48
CA THR A 384 -30.37 -12.14 -43.97
C THR A 384 -31.33 -11.83 -45.10
N SER A 385 -30.93 -11.00 -46.08
CA SER A 385 -31.74 -10.69 -47.26
C SER A 385 -31.93 -11.89 -48.20
N ALA A 386 -30.96 -12.80 -48.26
CA ALA A 386 -31.07 -14.05 -49.01
C ALA A 386 -31.90 -15.12 -48.28
N SER A 387 -32.28 -14.88 -47.01
CA SER A 387 -33.05 -15.82 -46.21
C SER A 387 -34.55 -15.57 -46.34
N SER A 388 -35.32 -16.65 -46.50
CA SER A 388 -36.78 -16.64 -46.65
C SER A 388 -37.46 -17.43 -45.54
N ALA A 389 -38.76 -17.20 -45.33
CA ALA A 389 -39.57 -18.06 -44.46
C ALA A 389 -39.85 -19.40 -45.15
N GLY A 390 -39.98 -20.46 -44.37
CA GLY A 390 -40.42 -21.76 -44.90
C GLY A 390 -41.90 -21.77 -45.31
N SER A 391 -42.33 -22.83 -45.99
CA SER A 391 -43.71 -23.02 -46.43
C SER A 391 -44.40 -24.25 -45.82
N LEU A 392 -43.67 -25.09 -45.08
CA LEU A 392 -44.23 -26.27 -44.42
C LEU A 392 -45.12 -25.87 -43.24
N ALA A 393 -46.36 -26.34 -43.23
CA ALA A 393 -47.29 -26.02 -42.17
C ALA A 393 -46.87 -26.60 -40.80
N ASP A 394 -46.93 -25.78 -39.74
CA ASP A 394 -46.71 -26.17 -38.35
C ASP A 394 -47.97 -26.79 -37.74
N LYS A 395 -47.96 -28.12 -37.61
CA LYS A 395 -49.07 -28.92 -37.09
C LYS A 395 -49.02 -29.14 -35.58
N ALA A 396 -47.99 -28.66 -34.87
CA ALA A 396 -47.78 -29.00 -33.46
C ALA A 396 -48.92 -28.51 -32.56
N ALA A 397 -49.42 -27.30 -32.82
CA ALA A 397 -50.54 -26.74 -32.07
C ALA A 397 -51.86 -27.50 -32.30
N LEU A 398 -52.11 -27.92 -33.54
CA LEU A 398 -53.28 -28.72 -33.89
C LEU A 398 -53.24 -30.10 -33.22
N ARG A 399 -52.08 -30.77 -33.24
CA ARG A 399 -51.88 -32.06 -32.54
C ARG A 399 -52.17 -31.97 -31.03
N ARG A 400 -51.76 -30.88 -30.37
CA ARG A 400 -52.07 -30.64 -28.95
C ARG A 400 -53.57 -30.46 -28.71
N ALA A 401 -54.25 -29.69 -29.57
CA ALA A 401 -55.70 -29.50 -29.48
C ALA A 401 -56.47 -30.82 -29.67
N ILE A 402 -56.02 -31.68 -30.59
CA ILE A 402 -56.58 -33.04 -30.78
C ILE A 402 -56.42 -33.86 -29.51
N THR A 403 -55.23 -33.86 -28.90
CA THR A 403 -54.95 -34.60 -27.66
C THR A 403 -55.86 -34.13 -26.51
N GLU A 404 -56.05 -32.82 -26.37
CA GLU A 404 -56.97 -32.25 -25.39
C GLU A 404 -58.42 -32.71 -25.62
N ALA A 405 -58.91 -32.62 -26.86
CA ALA A 405 -60.25 -33.05 -27.23
C ALA A 405 -60.48 -34.54 -26.95
N GLN A 406 -59.51 -35.40 -27.27
CA GLN A 406 -59.55 -36.84 -26.97
C GLN A 406 -59.60 -37.10 -25.46
N GLY A 407 -58.83 -36.34 -24.66
CA GLY A 407 -58.87 -36.40 -23.20
C GLY A 407 -60.24 -36.01 -22.64
N LEU A 408 -60.89 -35.00 -23.21
CA LEU A 408 -62.25 -34.59 -22.81
C LEU A 408 -63.27 -35.69 -23.11
N LEU A 409 -63.21 -36.32 -24.29
CA LEU A 409 -64.11 -37.43 -24.64
C LEU A 409 -63.96 -38.65 -23.72
N THR A 410 -62.72 -38.97 -23.34
CA THR A 410 -62.41 -40.11 -22.48
C THR A 410 -62.91 -39.89 -21.06
N ASN A 411 -62.80 -38.65 -20.54
CA ASN A 411 -63.09 -38.31 -19.15
C ASN A 411 -64.53 -37.81 -18.90
N THR A 412 -65.40 -37.88 -19.90
CA THR A 412 -66.79 -37.38 -19.81
C THR A 412 -67.79 -38.48 -20.14
N GLU A 413 -68.73 -38.75 -19.23
CA GLU A 413 -69.78 -39.76 -19.40
C GLU A 413 -71.03 -39.17 -20.11
N VAL A 414 -71.92 -40.03 -20.60
CA VAL A 414 -73.23 -39.59 -21.12
C VAL A 414 -74.29 -40.04 -20.13
N SER A 415 -75.13 -39.08 -19.74
CA SER A 415 -76.17 -39.30 -18.75
C SER A 415 -77.34 -38.37 -19.04
N THR A 416 -78.59 -38.75 -18.75
CA THR A 416 -79.73 -37.85 -18.96
C THR A 416 -79.84 -36.76 -17.90
N ASP A 417 -79.38 -37.02 -16.67
CA ASP A 417 -79.56 -36.13 -15.52
C ASP A 417 -78.37 -36.07 -14.55
N GLY A 418 -77.31 -36.84 -14.80
CA GLY A 418 -76.07 -36.89 -14.03
C GLY A 418 -76.16 -37.66 -12.72
N THR A 419 -77.30 -38.28 -12.40
CA THR A 419 -77.55 -38.91 -11.09
C THR A 419 -76.78 -40.20 -10.88
N GLU A 420 -76.39 -40.88 -11.96
CA GLU A 420 -75.55 -42.07 -11.99
C GLU A 420 -74.05 -41.73 -12.09
N VAL A 421 -73.70 -40.52 -12.51
CA VAL A 421 -72.31 -40.09 -12.74
C VAL A 421 -71.70 -39.59 -11.44
N SER A 422 -70.47 -40.03 -11.14
CA SER A 422 -69.74 -39.60 -9.94
C SER A 422 -69.56 -38.08 -9.89
N ILE A 423 -69.64 -37.49 -8.69
CA ILE A 423 -69.37 -36.06 -8.46
C ILE A 423 -67.97 -35.58 -8.91
N TYR A 424 -67.02 -36.50 -9.09
CA TYR A 424 -65.66 -36.21 -9.57
C TYR A 424 -65.49 -36.37 -11.09
N LYS A 425 -66.53 -36.84 -11.78
CA LYS A 425 -66.54 -37.01 -13.23
C LYS A 425 -67.45 -36.00 -13.90
N LYS A 426 -67.11 -35.65 -15.14
CA LYS A 426 -67.96 -34.84 -15.99
C LYS A 426 -68.94 -35.70 -16.77
N TRP A 427 -70.08 -35.14 -17.14
CA TRP A 427 -71.04 -35.73 -18.05
C TRP A 427 -71.65 -34.70 -18.99
N VAL A 428 -72.18 -35.17 -20.12
CA VAL A 428 -73.00 -34.40 -21.05
C VAL A 428 -74.38 -35.04 -21.18
N ASN A 429 -75.40 -34.22 -21.42
CA ASN A 429 -76.81 -34.66 -21.43
C ASN A 429 -77.29 -35.28 -22.75
N SER A 430 -76.41 -35.38 -23.74
CA SER A 430 -76.69 -35.99 -25.03
C SER A 430 -75.42 -36.62 -25.59
N GLN A 431 -75.57 -37.82 -26.18
CA GLN A 431 -74.53 -38.47 -26.95
C GLN A 431 -74.05 -37.59 -28.12
N THR A 432 -74.93 -36.75 -28.69
CA THR A 432 -74.61 -35.82 -29.78
C THR A 432 -73.41 -34.91 -29.46
N TYR A 433 -73.24 -34.45 -28.22
CA TYR A 433 -72.07 -33.63 -27.87
C TYR A 433 -70.76 -34.40 -27.97
N LYS A 434 -70.76 -35.70 -27.63
CA LYS A 434 -69.58 -36.55 -27.79
C LYS A 434 -69.35 -36.87 -29.27
N ASP A 435 -70.41 -37.10 -30.03
CA ASP A 435 -70.34 -37.38 -31.47
C ASP A 435 -69.80 -36.16 -32.23
N ASP A 436 -70.32 -34.95 -31.98
CA ASP A 436 -69.88 -33.69 -32.60
C ASP A 436 -68.39 -33.41 -32.32
N LEU A 437 -67.93 -33.62 -31.08
CA LEU A 437 -66.52 -33.45 -30.72
C LEU A 437 -65.65 -34.54 -31.36
N SER A 438 -66.15 -35.78 -31.44
CA SER A 438 -65.47 -36.89 -32.12
C SER A 438 -65.31 -36.61 -33.62
N ASP A 439 -66.34 -36.12 -34.29
CA ASP A 439 -66.30 -35.73 -35.70
C ASP A 439 -65.32 -34.58 -35.93
N ALA A 440 -65.32 -33.56 -35.06
CA ALA A 440 -64.34 -32.48 -35.13
C ALA A 440 -62.90 -32.97 -34.94
N ILE A 441 -62.67 -33.96 -34.07
CA ILE A 441 -61.36 -34.62 -33.93
C ILE A 441 -60.97 -35.34 -35.22
N VAL A 442 -61.88 -36.10 -35.84
CA VAL A 442 -61.61 -36.81 -37.10
C VAL A 442 -61.24 -35.84 -38.21
N LEU A 443 -61.97 -34.73 -38.35
CA LEU A 443 -61.68 -33.68 -39.34
C LEU A 443 -60.32 -33.02 -39.08
N ALA A 444 -60.00 -32.70 -37.82
CA ALA A 444 -58.70 -32.15 -37.45
C ALA A 444 -57.55 -33.15 -37.69
N GLN A 445 -57.78 -34.44 -37.39
CA GLN A 445 -56.82 -35.51 -37.62
C GLN A 445 -56.56 -35.73 -39.11
N ALA A 446 -57.58 -35.64 -39.96
CA ALA A 446 -57.41 -35.70 -41.41
C ALA A 446 -56.46 -34.61 -41.93
N VAL A 447 -56.55 -33.38 -41.41
CA VAL A 447 -55.63 -32.28 -41.74
C VAL A 447 -54.20 -32.56 -41.25
N VAL A 448 -54.06 -33.17 -40.07
CA VAL A 448 -52.76 -33.56 -39.53
C VAL A 448 -52.09 -34.65 -40.36
N ASP A 449 -52.86 -35.63 -40.83
CA ASP A 449 -52.38 -36.82 -41.56
C ASP A 449 -52.03 -36.56 -43.02
N VAL A 450 -52.36 -35.37 -43.56
CA VAL A 450 -51.87 -34.93 -44.87
C VAL A 450 -50.34 -34.96 -44.89
N THR A 451 -49.77 -35.83 -45.71
CA THR A 451 -48.31 -35.94 -45.92
C THR A 451 -47.80 -35.04 -47.03
N ASP A 452 -48.70 -34.38 -47.77
CA ASP A 452 -48.37 -33.40 -48.80
C ASP A 452 -47.71 -32.16 -48.17
N ILE A 453 -46.46 -31.90 -48.55
CA ILE A 453 -45.66 -30.78 -48.09
C ILE A 453 -46.18 -29.43 -48.60
N THR A 454 -47.10 -29.42 -49.57
CA THR A 454 -47.76 -28.21 -50.09
C THR A 454 -48.95 -27.76 -49.27
N GLN A 455 -49.35 -28.50 -48.22
CA GLN A 455 -50.50 -28.15 -47.40
C GLN A 455 -50.35 -26.72 -46.81
N PRO A 456 -51.29 -25.80 -47.13
CA PRO A 456 -51.22 -24.44 -46.60
C PRO A 456 -51.34 -24.38 -45.07
N GLN A 457 -50.59 -23.49 -44.43
CA GLN A 457 -50.73 -23.22 -42.99
C GLN A 457 -52.17 -22.81 -42.63
N THR A 458 -52.87 -22.13 -43.53
CA THR A 458 -54.26 -21.73 -43.34
C THR A 458 -55.19 -22.92 -43.08
N ASP A 459 -54.94 -24.08 -43.69
CA ASP A 459 -55.77 -25.27 -43.49
C ASP A 459 -55.58 -25.83 -42.08
N VAL A 460 -54.34 -25.85 -41.60
CA VAL A 460 -53.99 -26.25 -40.23
C VAL A 460 -54.59 -25.27 -39.22
N ASP A 461 -54.51 -23.97 -39.48
CA ASP A 461 -55.08 -22.92 -38.62
C ASP A 461 -56.62 -23.01 -38.58
N ASN A 462 -57.27 -23.20 -39.73
CA ASN A 462 -58.71 -23.36 -39.83
C ASN A 462 -59.20 -24.62 -39.08
N ALA A 463 -58.50 -25.75 -39.26
CA ALA A 463 -58.82 -26.98 -38.54
C ALA A 463 -58.67 -26.81 -37.02
N LYS A 464 -57.63 -26.10 -36.59
CA LYS A 464 -57.42 -25.78 -35.17
C LYS A 464 -58.54 -24.91 -34.62
N ILE A 465 -58.96 -23.88 -35.35
CA ILE A 465 -60.06 -22.99 -34.95
C ILE A 465 -61.37 -23.78 -34.83
N ALA A 466 -61.68 -24.62 -35.83
CA ALA A 466 -62.88 -25.47 -35.82
C ALA A 466 -62.88 -26.43 -34.61
N LEU A 467 -61.77 -27.14 -34.38
CA LEU A 467 -61.65 -28.05 -33.24
C LEU A 467 -61.72 -27.32 -31.90
N THR A 468 -61.07 -26.16 -31.77
CA THR A 468 -61.12 -25.34 -30.54
C THR A 468 -62.55 -24.89 -30.25
N THR A 469 -63.32 -24.57 -31.29
CA THR A 469 -64.74 -24.21 -31.17
C THR A 469 -65.55 -25.40 -30.65
N ALA A 470 -65.37 -26.59 -31.21
CA ALA A 470 -66.03 -27.82 -30.75
C ALA A 470 -65.66 -28.17 -29.30
N ILE A 471 -64.38 -28.04 -28.92
CA ILE A 471 -63.91 -28.21 -27.53
C ILE A 471 -64.67 -27.28 -26.58
N ASN A 472 -64.82 -26.01 -26.95
CA ASN A 472 -65.49 -25.02 -26.10
C ASN A 472 -66.99 -25.31 -25.95
N VAL A 473 -67.66 -25.70 -27.03
CA VAL A 473 -69.06 -26.15 -26.99
C VAL A 473 -69.21 -27.35 -26.07
N PHE A 474 -68.34 -28.36 -26.22
CA PHE A 474 -68.35 -29.56 -25.38
C PHE A 474 -68.13 -29.25 -23.90
N LYS A 475 -67.13 -28.41 -23.58
CA LYS A 475 -66.87 -27.94 -22.21
C LYS A 475 -68.05 -27.17 -21.62
N GLY A 476 -68.71 -26.34 -22.42
CA GLY A 476 -69.90 -25.59 -22.02
C GLY A 476 -71.12 -26.48 -21.73
N ALA A 477 -71.27 -27.58 -22.46
CA ALA A 477 -72.32 -28.57 -22.23
C ALA A 477 -72.01 -29.53 -21.05
N SER A 478 -70.74 -29.68 -20.69
CA SER A 478 -70.28 -30.60 -19.64
C SER A 478 -70.63 -30.11 -18.23
N LYS A 479 -71.15 -31.02 -17.39
CA LYS A 479 -71.50 -30.79 -15.98
C LYS A 479 -70.82 -31.83 -15.09
N TYR A 480 -70.66 -31.58 -13.79
CA TYR A 480 -70.23 -32.63 -12.85
C TYR A 480 -71.41 -33.51 -12.45
N GLY A 481 -71.14 -34.79 -12.17
CA GLY A 481 -72.15 -35.75 -11.73
C GLY A 481 -72.72 -35.44 -10.34
N PHE A 482 -73.80 -36.12 -9.97
CA PHE A 482 -74.48 -35.97 -8.67
C PHE A 482 -74.35 -37.21 -7.77
N ASN A 483 -73.73 -38.29 -8.27
CA ASN A 483 -73.58 -39.54 -7.54
C ASN A 483 -72.41 -39.46 -6.54
N SER A 484 -72.69 -39.23 -5.26
CA SER A 484 -71.68 -39.41 -4.20
C SER A 484 -71.74 -40.84 -3.68
N THR A 485 -70.86 -41.73 -4.16
CA THR A 485 -70.71 -43.09 -3.61
C THR A 485 -70.01 -43.11 -2.24
N THR A 486 -69.67 -41.95 -1.67
CA THR A 486 -69.42 -41.79 -0.24
C THR A 486 -70.75 -41.52 0.46
N GLY A 487 -71.18 -42.46 1.31
CA GLY A 487 -72.46 -42.40 1.99
C GLY A 487 -72.77 -41.04 2.62
N SER A 488 -74.02 -40.60 2.43
CA SER A 488 -74.77 -39.63 3.20
C SER A 488 -73.95 -38.64 4.05
N VAL A 489 -73.73 -37.44 3.53
CA VAL A 489 -73.93 -36.25 4.38
C VAL A 489 -75.30 -35.71 4.00
N LYS A 490 -76.34 -36.27 4.64
CA LYS A 490 -77.61 -35.57 4.77
C LYS A 490 -77.32 -34.30 5.59
N ASP A 491 -77.80 -33.18 5.08
CA ASP A 491 -77.95 -31.90 5.78
C ASP A 491 -76.65 -31.22 6.25
N ILE A 492 -76.16 -30.26 5.45
CA ILE A 492 -75.43 -29.11 6.02
C ILE A 492 -76.47 -28.04 6.32
N THR A 493 -77.02 -28.07 7.54
CA THR A 493 -77.87 -27.01 8.09
C THR A 493 -76.97 -25.86 8.54
N ILE A 494 -77.07 -24.69 7.89
CA ILE A 494 -76.49 -23.45 8.40
C ILE A 494 -77.52 -22.81 9.34
N THR A 495 -77.30 -22.93 10.65
CA THR A 495 -78.16 -22.31 11.66
C THR A 495 -77.65 -20.90 11.99
N LEU A 496 -78.42 -19.88 11.59
CA LEU A 496 -78.25 -18.50 12.07
C LEU A 496 -79.07 -18.34 13.35
N TYR A 497 -78.41 -18.09 14.50
CA TYR A 497 -79.10 -17.81 15.75
C TYR A 497 -79.27 -16.30 15.96
N HIS A 498 -80.50 -15.87 16.23
CA HIS A 498 -80.76 -14.67 17.01
C HIS A 498 -81.92 -14.93 17.98
N GLY A 499 -81.67 -14.77 19.28
CA GLY A 499 -82.70 -14.56 20.32
C GLY A 499 -83.21 -15.75 21.14
N ALA A 500 -82.57 -15.96 22.29
CA ALA A 500 -83.10 -16.40 23.60
C ALA A 500 -83.45 -17.90 23.89
N GLU A 501 -82.72 -18.41 24.91
CA GLU A 501 -83.03 -19.45 25.93
C GLU A 501 -82.72 -20.96 25.72
N ALA A 502 -81.69 -21.40 26.48
CA ALA A 502 -81.33 -22.69 27.13
C ALA A 502 -81.77 -24.06 26.54
N LEU A 503 -80.89 -24.90 25.97
CA LEU A 503 -79.83 -25.80 26.53
C LEU A 503 -80.29 -27.27 26.75
N SER A 504 -79.71 -28.24 26.01
CA SER A 504 -78.94 -29.36 26.59
C SER A 504 -78.32 -30.32 25.54
N GLU A 505 -77.06 -30.69 25.82
CA GLU A 505 -76.32 -31.93 25.50
C GLU A 505 -75.93 -32.30 24.05
N SER A 506 -74.60 -32.31 23.84
CA SER A 506 -73.87 -32.55 22.57
C SER A 506 -73.69 -34.04 22.22
N PRO A 507 -73.14 -34.37 21.03
CA PRO A 507 -71.71 -34.65 21.03
C PRO A 507 -70.93 -33.61 20.23
N THR A 508 -69.87 -33.14 20.88
CA THR A 508 -68.84 -32.24 20.41
C THR A 508 -68.18 -32.80 19.15
N VAL A 509 -68.40 -32.15 18.01
CA VAL A 509 -67.42 -32.19 16.92
C VAL A 509 -66.37 -31.14 17.22
N ASN A 510 -65.17 -31.57 17.57
CA ASN A 510 -64.00 -30.71 17.65
C ASN A 510 -63.68 -30.17 16.26
N ILE A 511 -64.19 -29.00 15.92
CA ILE A 511 -63.72 -28.24 14.77
C ILE A 511 -62.50 -27.46 15.25
N VAL A 512 -61.31 -27.99 14.96
CA VAL A 512 -60.11 -27.16 14.97
C VAL A 512 -60.18 -26.32 13.70
N THR A 513 -60.76 -25.13 13.81
CA THR A 513 -60.71 -24.15 12.73
C THR A 513 -59.28 -23.66 12.59
N ARG A 514 -58.63 -23.99 11.48
CA ARG A 514 -57.48 -23.24 11.00
C ARG A 514 -57.94 -22.38 9.85
N LEU A 515 -58.15 -21.08 10.10
CA LEU A 515 -58.11 -20.10 9.03
C LEU A 515 -56.66 -20.00 8.57
N SER A 516 -56.38 -20.41 7.33
CA SER A 516 -55.02 -20.38 6.81
C SER A 516 -54.82 -19.48 5.59
N HIS A 517 -55.86 -19.08 4.85
CA HIS A 517 -55.67 -18.14 3.74
C HIS A 517 -56.91 -17.28 3.46
N TYR A 518 -56.65 -16.04 3.03
CA TYR A 518 -57.65 -15.13 2.49
C TYR A 518 -57.07 -14.40 1.28
N THR A 519 -57.88 -14.18 0.25
CA THR A 519 -57.56 -13.35 -0.93
C THR A 519 -58.74 -12.42 -1.24
N VAL A 520 -58.55 -11.09 -1.14
CA VAL A 520 -59.42 -10.07 -1.79
C VAL A 520 -59.03 -10.07 -3.26
N SER A 521 -60.00 -10.05 -4.18
CA SER A 521 -59.79 -9.61 -5.56
C SER A 521 -60.52 -8.29 -5.81
N ILE A 522 -59.76 -7.23 -6.09
CA ILE A 522 -60.25 -5.99 -6.71
C ILE A 522 -59.45 -5.80 -8.00
N GLY A 523 -60.15 -5.81 -9.14
CA GLY A 523 -59.66 -5.35 -10.45
C GLY A 523 -58.22 -5.73 -10.85
N SER A 524 -58.10 -6.73 -11.73
CA SER A 524 -56.88 -7.10 -12.48
C SER A 524 -55.60 -7.36 -11.66
N GLY A 525 -55.47 -8.59 -11.14
CA GLY A 525 -54.20 -9.15 -10.65
C GLY A 525 -54.35 -10.01 -9.38
N TRP A 526 -53.78 -11.21 -9.38
CA TRP A 526 -53.67 -12.07 -8.19
C TRP A 526 -52.34 -11.78 -7.48
N THR A 527 -52.36 -11.46 -6.19
CA THR A 527 -51.15 -11.43 -5.35
C THR A 527 -51.34 -12.36 -4.16
N ASP A 528 -50.46 -13.35 -4.04
CA ASP A 528 -50.36 -14.25 -2.88
C ASP A 528 -49.71 -13.54 -1.68
N ILE A 529 -50.36 -13.60 -0.52
CA ILE A 529 -49.74 -13.28 0.77
C ILE A 529 -49.98 -14.48 1.69
N ALA A 530 -48.92 -15.25 1.94
CA ALA A 530 -48.92 -16.34 2.92
C ALA A 530 -48.49 -15.81 4.30
N TRP A 531 -49.22 -16.18 5.35
CA TRP A 531 -48.74 -16.11 6.73
C TRP A 531 -49.02 -17.43 7.46
N TYR A 532 -47.95 -17.99 8.05
CA TYR A 532 -48.01 -19.18 8.89
C TYR A 532 -48.40 -18.81 10.32
N LEU A 533 -49.44 -19.44 10.88
CA LEU A 533 -49.67 -19.49 12.32
C LEU A 533 -49.60 -20.94 12.82
N ASN A 534 -48.67 -21.14 13.75
CA ASN A 534 -48.23 -22.39 14.33
C ASN A 534 -49.30 -22.99 15.28
N ASN A 535 -49.14 -24.26 15.61
CA ASN A 535 -50.03 -25.08 16.43
C ASN A 535 -50.57 -24.39 17.71
N SER A 536 -51.84 -24.72 18.03
CA SER A 536 -52.51 -24.62 19.33
C SER A 536 -53.00 -23.23 19.80
N THR A 537 -54.25 -22.88 19.50
CA THR A 537 -55.19 -22.18 20.43
C THR A 537 -56.60 -22.16 19.84
N LYS A 538 -57.60 -22.24 20.73
CA LYS A 538 -59.03 -22.45 20.45
C LYS A 538 -59.72 -21.09 20.41
N LEU A 539 -60.40 -20.71 19.31
CA LEU A 539 -61.24 -19.50 19.27
C LEU A 539 -62.65 -19.82 19.79
N ALA A 540 -63.08 -19.08 20.82
CA ALA A 540 -64.42 -19.15 21.40
C ALA A 540 -65.42 -18.31 20.59
N SER A 541 -66.70 -18.61 20.78
CA SER A 541 -67.83 -18.39 19.86
C SER A 541 -68.35 -16.96 19.66
N THR A 542 -67.53 -15.92 19.69
CA THR A 542 -68.02 -14.53 19.49
C THR A 542 -67.01 -13.63 18.79
N ASP A 543 -67.49 -13.03 17.69
CA ASP A 543 -67.04 -11.82 16.97
C ASP A 543 -65.80 -11.88 16.06
N LEU A 544 -66.04 -12.17 14.78
CA LEU A 544 -65.21 -11.67 13.67
C LEU A 544 -65.90 -10.44 13.07
N VAL A 545 -65.43 -9.23 13.41
CA VAL A 545 -65.91 -7.98 12.80
C VAL A 545 -65.01 -7.62 11.61
N LEU A 546 -65.56 -7.65 10.40
CA LEU A 546 -64.89 -7.21 9.18
C LEU A 546 -65.32 -5.77 8.86
N GLY A 547 -64.40 -4.81 8.98
CA GLY A 547 -64.63 -3.42 8.56
C GLY A 547 -64.53 -3.27 7.04
N LEU A 548 -65.57 -2.75 6.39
CA LEU A 548 -65.60 -2.52 4.93
C LEU A 548 -65.10 -1.09 4.58
N PRO A 549 -64.27 -0.89 3.55
CA PRO A 549 -63.95 0.44 3.03
C PRO A 549 -65.15 1.00 2.25
N THR A 550 -65.52 2.25 2.52
CA THR A 550 -66.71 2.93 1.97
C THR A 550 -66.59 3.40 0.52
N SER A 551 -65.66 2.86 -0.26
CA SER A 551 -65.50 3.27 -1.67
C SER A 551 -65.04 2.11 -2.57
N GLY A 552 -66.01 1.42 -3.19
CA GLY A 552 -65.72 0.48 -4.28
C GLY A 552 -66.89 -0.46 -4.66
N GLY A 553 -67.60 -0.10 -5.74
CA GLY A 553 -68.31 -0.97 -6.72
C GLY A 553 -69.17 -2.17 -6.30
N ASN A 554 -70.35 -2.30 -6.94
CA ASN A 554 -71.41 -3.31 -6.78
C ASN A 554 -71.05 -4.81 -7.00
N ASN A 555 -69.77 -5.20 -6.98
CA ASN A 555 -69.34 -6.59 -7.20
C ASN A 555 -68.15 -6.95 -6.29
N SER A 556 -68.35 -6.82 -4.98
CA SER A 556 -67.44 -7.39 -3.99
C SER A 556 -67.89 -8.80 -3.62
N TYR A 557 -66.98 -9.76 -3.62
CA TYR A 557 -67.26 -11.15 -3.26
C TYR A 557 -66.39 -11.58 -2.08
N LEU A 558 -67.00 -12.19 -1.07
CA LEU A 558 -66.28 -12.81 0.04
C LEU A 558 -66.15 -14.30 -0.25
N THR A 559 -64.92 -14.81 -0.34
CA THR A 559 -64.69 -16.25 -0.44
C THR A 559 -64.23 -16.79 0.90
N LEU A 560 -64.96 -17.76 1.43
CA LEU A 560 -64.62 -18.50 2.63
C LEU A 560 -64.25 -19.92 2.23
N THR A 561 -62.99 -20.28 2.46
CA THR A 561 -62.52 -21.65 2.31
C THR A 561 -62.58 -22.33 3.66
N VAL A 562 -63.37 -23.40 3.75
CA VAL A 562 -63.42 -24.23 4.94
C VAL A 562 -62.77 -25.57 4.62
N GLU A 563 -61.74 -25.88 5.40
CA GLU A 563 -61.09 -27.19 5.36
C GLU A 563 -61.55 -28.00 6.55
N ALA A 564 -62.12 -29.18 6.28
CA ALA A 564 -62.49 -30.14 7.31
C ALA A 564 -61.72 -31.44 7.07
N LYS A 565 -61.19 -32.00 8.16
CA LYS A 565 -60.41 -33.24 8.13
C LYS A 565 -61.08 -34.30 8.99
N LYS A 566 -61.38 -35.45 8.40
CA LYS A 566 -61.83 -36.64 9.12
C LYS A 566 -61.14 -37.87 8.53
N ASP A 567 -60.56 -38.69 9.41
CA ASP A 567 -59.90 -39.96 9.08
C ASP A 567 -58.86 -39.87 7.94
N GLY A 568 -58.08 -38.79 7.93
CA GLY A 568 -56.95 -38.61 7.01
C GLY A 568 -57.29 -38.01 5.65
N LEU A 569 -58.56 -37.94 5.25
CA LEU A 569 -58.98 -37.19 4.05
C LEU A 569 -59.16 -35.70 4.37
N LEU A 570 -58.61 -34.85 3.50
CA LEU A 570 -58.81 -33.40 3.52
C LEU A 570 -59.97 -33.06 2.57
N CYS A 571 -61.05 -32.49 3.11
CA CYS A 571 -62.13 -31.96 2.29
C CYS A 571 -62.05 -30.43 2.30
N THR A 572 -61.80 -29.85 1.14
CA THR A 572 -61.77 -28.39 0.94
C THR A 572 -63.03 -27.94 0.21
N GLY A 573 -63.80 -27.05 0.82
CA GLY A 573 -64.96 -26.41 0.18
C GLY A 573 -64.77 -24.91 0.10
N ASN A 574 -64.94 -24.34 -1.09
CA ASN A 574 -64.94 -22.90 -1.29
C ASN A 574 -66.38 -22.39 -1.40
N TRP A 575 -66.73 -21.42 -0.58
CA TRP A 575 -68.03 -20.76 -0.60
C TRP A 575 -67.82 -19.31 -1.02
N ILE A 576 -68.50 -18.90 -2.09
CA ILE A 576 -68.40 -17.56 -2.65
C ILE A 576 -69.70 -16.83 -2.38
N PHE A 577 -69.62 -15.76 -1.58
CA PHE A 577 -70.75 -14.91 -1.25
C PHE A 577 -70.66 -13.61 -2.03
N LYS A 578 -71.74 -13.22 -2.70
CA LYS A 578 -71.85 -11.90 -3.32
C LYS A 578 -72.30 -10.91 -2.25
N LEU A 579 -71.48 -9.90 -1.99
CA LEU A 579 -71.83 -8.84 -1.04
C LEU A 579 -72.68 -7.81 -1.78
N GLN A 580 -73.92 -7.60 -1.33
CA GLN A 580 -74.80 -6.52 -1.77
C GLN A 580 -74.86 -5.47 -0.66
N ASN A 581 -74.82 -4.19 -1.03
CA ASN A 581 -74.90 -3.07 -0.08
C ASN A 581 -76.31 -2.94 0.52
#